data_AF-E2B9F9-F1
#
_entry.id   AF-E2B9F9-F1
#
_cell.length_a   1.000
_cell.length_b   1.000
_cell.length_c   1.000
_cell.angle_alpha   90.00
_cell.angle_beta   90.00
_cell.angle_gamma   90.00
#
_symmetry.space_group_name_H-M   'P 1'
#
loop_
_entity.id
_entity.type
_entity.pdbx_description
1 polymer ?
#
loop_
_entity_poly.entity_id
_entity_poly.type
_entity_poly.pdbx_seq_one_letter_code
_entity_poly.pdbx_strand_id
1 'polypeptide(L)' 'GGVLLYIDRRIKFEIIAIEACEKNLWTIIVQMKDRNYIGIIMMVYHSPNGKDASFIDFLEE' A
#
# COMPACT_ATOMS: atom_id res chain seq x y z
N GLY A 1 7.21 10.18 -8.85
CA GLY A 1 6.69 10.53 -7.52
C GLY A 1 6.92 9.38 -6.58
N GLY A 2 6.47 9.49 -5.33
CA GLY A 2 6.57 8.43 -4.34
C GLY A 2 5.54 8.65 -3.23
N VAL A 3 5.26 7.61 -2.46
CA VAL A 3 4.35 7.67 -1.33
C VAL A 3 5.12 7.44 -0.05
N LEU A 4 4.74 8.20 0.99
CA LEU A 4 5.25 8.05 2.33
C LEU A 4 4.08 7.70 3.25
N LEU A 5 4.17 6.56 3.95
CA LEU A 5 3.29 6.27 5.07
C LEU A 5 3.96 6.68 6.37
N TYR A 6 3.32 7.58 7.10
CA TYR A 6 3.70 7.85 8.48
C TYR A 6 2.79 7.04 9.42
N ILE A 7 3.40 6.25 10.30
CA ILE A 7 2.71 5.53 11.37
C ILE A 7 3.19 6.10 12.70
N ASP A 8 2.25 6.51 13.55
CA ASP A 8 2.54 6.98 14.92
C ASP A 8 3.31 5.88 15.68
N ARG A 9 4.37 6.28 16.40
CA ARG A 9 5.28 5.35 17.10
C ARG A 9 4.58 4.47 18.15
N ARG A 10 3.38 4.84 18.59
CA ARG A 10 2.57 4.06 19.54
C ARG A 10 1.88 2.87 18.89
N ILE A 11 1.75 2.85 17.57
CA ILE A 11 1.05 1.79 16.85
C ILE A 11 2.07 0.73 16.43
N LYS A 12 1.79 -0.53 16.80
CA LYS A 12 2.56 -1.66 16.30
C LYS A 12 2.06 -2.04 14.91
N PHE A 13 3.00 -2.17 13.99
CA PHE A 13 2.70 -2.58 12.63
C PHE A 13 3.75 -3.54 12.11
N GLU A 14 3.36 -4.29 11.09
CA GLU A 14 4.23 -5.17 10.31
C GLU A 14 4.02 -4.86 8.84
N ILE A 15 5.12 -4.79 8.08
CA ILE A 15 5.04 -4.66 6.62
C ILE A 15 4.80 -6.07 6.09
N ILE A 16 3.64 -6.30 5.50
CA ILE A 16 3.27 -7.59 4.91
C ILE A 16 3.90 -7.71 3.52
N ALA A 17 3.81 -6.65 2.71
CA ALA A 17 4.29 -6.66 1.33
C ALA A 17 4.74 -5.26 0.89
N ILE A 18 5.76 -5.24 0.05
CA ILE A 18 6.16 -4.08 -0.77
C ILE A 18 6.34 -4.62 -2.17
N GLU A 19 5.45 -4.24 -3.09
CA GLU A 19 5.45 -4.78 -4.45
C GLU A 19 5.46 -3.66 -5.48
N ALA A 20 6.27 -3.85 -6.53
CA ALA A 20 6.20 -3.07 -7.75
C ALA A 20 5.37 -3.88 -8.74
N CYS A 21 4.06 -3.62 -8.79
CA CYS A 21 3.11 -4.34 -9.64
C CYS A 21 3.39 -4.05 -11.12
N GLU A 22 3.74 -2.80 -11.43
CA GLU A 22 4.26 -2.39 -12.74
C GLU A 22 5.32 -1.28 -12.55
N LYS A 23 6.06 -0.93 -13.61
CA LYS A 23 7.06 0.15 -13.61
C LYS A 23 6.52 1.48 -13.04
N ASN A 24 5.21 1.70 -13.10
CA ASN A 24 4.51 2.91 -12.69
C ASN A 24 3.52 2.70 -11.54
N LEU A 25 3.41 1.49 -10.98
CA LEU A 25 2.45 1.12 -9.95
C LEU A 25 3.15 0.38 -8.82
N TRP A 26 2.99 0.89 -7.60
CA TRP A 26 3.72 0.42 -6.42
C TRP A 26 2.74 0.32 -5.26
N THR A 27 2.84 -0.75 -4.48
CA THR A 27 1.98 -0.94 -3.31
C THR A 27 2.79 -1.25 -2.06
N ILE A 28 2.32 -0.75 -0.92
CA ILE A 28 2.80 -1.11 0.41
C ILE A 28 1.61 -1.59 1.21
N ILE A 29 1.70 -2.81 1.71
CA ILE A 29 0.69 -3.41 2.56
C ILE A 29 1.27 -3.53 3.97
N VAL A 30 0.59 -2.94 4.94
CA VAL A 30 0.95 -2.98 6.35
C VAL A 30 -0.19 -3.53 7.18
N GLN A 31 0.13 -4.48 8.04
CA GLN A 31 -0.78 -4.93 9.08
C GLN A 31 -0.59 -4.05 10.31
N MET A 32 -1.70 -3.55 10.82
CA MET A 32 -1.77 -2.81 12.08
C MET A 32 -2.34 -3.74 13.13
N LYS A 33 -1.62 -3.91 14.24
CA LYS A 33 -2.04 -4.76 15.34
C LYS A 33 -2.00 -3.99 16.64
N ASP A 34 -3.19 -3.66 17.15
CA ASP A 34 -3.38 -3.10 18.48
C ASP A 34 -4.29 -4.02 19.31
N ARG A 35 -4.36 -3.79 20.62
CA ARG A 35 -5.06 -4.66 21.59
C ARG A 35 -6.49 -5.02 21.18
N ASN A 36 -7.19 -4.09 20.53
CA ASN A 36 -8.59 -4.23 20.14
C ASN A 36 -8.81 -4.18 18.61
N TYR A 37 -7.75 -4.11 17.82
CA TYR A 37 -7.86 -3.90 16.37
C TYR A 37 -6.78 -4.67 15.62
N ILE A 38 -7.21 -5.47 14.65
CA ILE A 38 -6.36 -6.04 13.62
C ILE A 38 -6.91 -5.53 12.30
N GLY A 39 -6.09 -4.79 11.57
CA GLY A 39 -6.47 -4.25 10.27
C GLY A 39 -5.30 -4.27 9.31
N ILE A 40 -5.62 -4.24 8.03
CA ILE A 40 -4.65 -4.14 6.95
C ILE A 40 -4.89 -2.81 6.25
N ILE A 41 -3.81 -2.06 6.06
CA ILE A 41 -3.80 -0.84 5.26
C ILE A 41 -2.97 -1.15 4.02
N MET A 42 -3.60 -1.03 2.84
CA MET A 42 -2.91 -1.06 1.56
C MET A 42 -2.82 0.37 1.02
N MET A 43 -1.62 0.80 0.71
CA MET A 43 -1.39 2.04 -0.01
C MET A 43 -0.91 1.73 -1.41
N VAL A 44 -1.57 2.33 -2.40
CA VAL A 44 -1.22 2.16 -3.81
C VAL A 44 -0.80 3.51 -4.37
N TYR A 45 0.35 3.54 -5.02
CA TYR A 45 0.83 4.70 -5.77
C TYR A 45 0.67 4.45 -7.27
N HIS A 46 -0.19 5.23 -7.90
CA HIS A 46 -0.30 5.31 -9.35
C HIS A 46 0.50 6.50 -9.87
N SER A 47 1.52 6.23 -10.67
CA SER A 47 2.28 7.29 -11.34
C SER A 47 1.41 8.02 -12.36
N PRO A 48 1.52 9.36 -12.51
CA PRO A 48 0.81 10.10 -13.55
C PRO A 48 1.14 9.63 -14.99
N ASN A 49 2.27 8.94 -15.17
CA ASN A 49 2.68 8.35 -16.46
C ASN A 49 2.22 6.87 -16.61
N GLY A 50 1.50 6.33 -15.62
CA GLY A 50 0.92 5.00 -15.64
C GLY A 50 -0.36 4.95 -16.47
N LYS A 51 -0.75 3.74 -16.92
CA LYS A 51 -2.04 3.53 -17.58
C LYS A 51 -3.10 3.25 -16.52
N ASP A 52 -4.22 3.96 -16.55
CA ASP A 52 -5.30 3.78 -15.58
C ASP A 52 -5.88 2.36 -15.59
N ALA A 53 -5.90 1.71 -16.76
CA ALA A 53 -6.32 0.31 -16.87
C ALA A 53 -5.52 -0.63 -15.96
N SER A 54 -4.18 -0.53 -15.95
CA SER A 54 -3.32 -1.35 -15.09
C SER A 54 -3.59 -1.16 -13.60
N PHE A 55 -4.07 0.02 -13.19
CA PHE A 55 -4.45 0.29 -11.81
C PHE A 55 -5.80 -0.31 -11.44
N ILE A 56 -6.78 -0.25 -12.35
CA ILE A 56 -8.07 -0.90 -12.16
C ILE A 56 -7.90 -2.42 -12.11
N ASP A 57 -7.15 -3.00 -13.03
CA ASP A 57 -6.88 -4.45 -13.06
C ASP A 57 -6.27 -4.93 -11.73
N PHE A 58 -5.29 -4.17 -11.18
CA PHE A 58 -4.69 -4.47 -9.89
C PHE A 58 -5.66 -4.39 -8.69
N LEU A 59 -6.69 -3.54 -8.75
CA LEU A 59 -7.68 -3.44 -7.67
C LEU A 59 -8.78 -4.51 -7.75
N GLU A 60 -8.99 -5.09 -8.94
CA GLU A 60 -10.03 -6.11 -9.17
C GLU A 60 -9.54 -7.55 -8.95
N GLU A 61 -8.22 -7.79 -8.91
CA GLU A 61 -7.59 -9.08 -8.51
C GLU A 61 -7.55 -9.29 -6.99
#